data_AF-A0AA40RNT7-F1
#
_entry.id   AF-A0AA40RNT7-F1
#
_cell.length_a   1.000
_cell.length_b   1.000
_cell.length_c   1.000
_cell.angle_alpha   90.00
_cell.angle_beta   90.00
_cell.angle_gamma   90.00
#
_symmetry.space_group_name_H-M   'P 1'
#
loop_
_entity.id
_entity.type
_entity.pdbx_description
1 polymer ?
#
loop_
_entity_poly.entity_id
_entity_poly.type
_entity_poly.pdbx_seq_one_letter_code
_entity_poly.pdbx_strand_id
1 'polypeptide(L)' 'MADWVDRAVDREERELERALAAQLARSPNGPSLHHCQDCDEEIPAKRRALGGVTRCTPCQTLFEKRATR' A
#
# COMPACT_ATOMS: atom_id res chain seq x y z
N MET A 1 38.32 -9.67 -9.06
CA MET A 1 38.27 -8.20 -8.86
C MET A 1 36.88 -7.80 -9.24
N ALA A 2 36.09 -7.24 -8.31
CA ALA A 2 34.76 -6.74 -8.68
C ALA A 2 34.96 -5.55 -9.61
N ASP A 3 34.53 -5.68 -10.87
CA ASP A 3 34.57 -4.59 -11.82
C ASP A 3 33.39 -3.62 -11.62
N TRP A 4 33.24 -2.66 -12.52
CA TRP A 4 32.16 -1.69 -12.45
C TRP A 4 30.79 -2.32 -12.72
N VAL A 5 30.73 -3.41 -13.49
CA VAL A 5 29.53 -4.19 -13.78
C VAL A 5 29.11 -4.96 -12.53
N ASP A 6 30.06 -5.62 -11.87
CA ASP A 6 29.80 -6.36 -10.62
C ASP A 6 29.20 -5.42 -9.57
N ARG A 7 29.73 -4.19 -9.45
CA ARG A 7 29.20 -3.17 -8.52
C ARG A 7 27.83 -2.60 -8.94
N ALA A 8 27.52 -2.59 -10.24
CA ALA A 8 26.23 -2.13 -10.74
C ALA A 8 25.13 -3.13 -10.42
N VAL A 9 25.37 -4.42 -10.66
CA VAL A 9 24.43 -5.52 -10.33
C VAL A 9 24.12 -5.52 -8.83
N ASP A 10 25.16 -5.45 -8.01
CA ASP A 10 25.08 -5.36 -6.55
C ASP A 10 24.18 -4.22 -6.05
N ARG A 11 24.12 -3.12 -6.81
CA ARG A 11 23.29 -1.96 -6.47
C ARG A 11 21.85 -2.20 -6.90
N GLU A 12 21.64 -2.72 -8.09
CA GLU A 12 20.31 -3.05 -8.61
C GLU A 12 19.59 -4.07 -7.73
N GLU A 13 20.28 -5.12 -7.27
CA GLU A 13 19.71 -6.10 -6.36
C GLU A 13 19.24 -5.45 -5.04
N ARG A 14 20.06 -4.58 -4.44
CA ARG A 14 19.68 -3.86 -3.22
C ARG A 14 18.51 -2.91 -3.45
N GLU A 15 18.42 -2.28 -4.62
CA GLU A 15 17.31 -1.41 -4.97
C GLU A 15 16.01 -2.22 -5.17
N LEU A 16 16.09 -3.37 -5.84
CA LEU A 16 14.99 -4.33 -5.99
C LEU A 16 14.49 -4.84 -4.64
N GLU A 17 15.39 -5.30 -3.77
CA GLU A 17 15.04 -5.77 -2.43
C GLU A 17 14.33 -4.68 -1.61
N ARG A 18 14.82 -3.44 -1.67
CA ARG A 18 14.19 -2.30 -0.99
C ARG A 18 12.80 -2.01 -1.55
N ALA A 19 12.64 -2.04 -2.88
CA ALA A 19 11.35 -1.80 -3.52
C ALA A 19 10.33 -2.90 -3.14
N LEU A 20 10.74 -4.17 -3.18
CA LEU A 20 9.94 -5.31 -2.73
C LEU A 20 9.54 -5.18 -1.26
N ALA A 21 10.49 -4.88 -0.37
CA ALA A 21 10.22 -4.68 1.05
C ALA A 21 9.25 -3.52 1.31
N ALA A 22 9.43 -2.39 0.61
CA ALA A 22 8.54 -1.25 0.71
C ALA A 22 7.13 -1.57 0.19
N GLN A 23 7.01 -2.35 -0.88
CA GLN A 23 5.73 -2.78 -1.42
C GLN A 23 5.03 -3.76 -0.46
N LEU A 24 5.75 -4.74 0.09
CA LEU A 24 5.21 -5.66 1.10
C LEU A 24 4.75 -4.93 2.37
N ALA A 25 5.47 -3.87 2.79
CA ALA A 25 5.08 -3.02 3.91
C ALA A 25 3.86 -2.14 3.60
N ARG A 26 3.64 -1.77 2.32
CA ARG A 26 2.48 -1.00 1.86
C ARG A 26 1.27 -1.87 1.55
N SER A 27 1.48 -3.16 1.27
CA SER A 27 0.38 -4.12 1.13
C SER A 27 -0.39 -4.17 2.45
N PRO A 28 -1.69 -3.82 2.44
CA PRO A 28 -2.45 -3.74 3.66
C PRO A 28 -2.84 -5.15 4.09
N ASN A 29 -1.89 -5.86 4.69
CA ASN A 29 -2.03 -7.23 5.22
C ASN A 29 -2.75 -7.24 6.58
N GLY A 30 -3.73 -6.35 6.76
CA GLY A 30 -4.48 -6.19 8.00
C GLY A 30 -5.97 -6.49 7.81
N PRO A 31 -6.68 -6.89 8.88
CA PRO A 31 -8.13 -7.03 8.83
C PRO A 31 -8.76 -5.68 8.44
N SER A 32 -9.70 -5.72 7.50
CA SER A 32 -10.47 -4.53 7.13
C SER A 32 -11.24 -4.00 8.34
N LEU A 33 -11.32 -2.68 8.50
CA LEU A 33 -12.14 -2.06 9.53
C LEU A 33 -13.63 -2.31 9.27
N HIS A 34 -14.40 -2.42 10.34
CA HIS A 34 -15.87 -2.51 10.27
C HIS A 34 -16.52 -1.15 10.06
N HIS A 35 -15.92 -0.08 10.59
CA HIS A 35 -16.41 1.29 10.51
C HIS A 35 -15.35 2.17 9.85
N CYS A 36 -15.81 3.17 9.10
CA CYS A 36 -14.95 4.13 8.43
C CYS A 36 -14.22 5.03 9.43
N GLN A 37 -12.90 5.18 9.32
CA GLN A 37 -12.14 6.05 10.22
C GLN A 37 -12.51 7.55 10.12
N ASP A 38 -13.03 8.00 8.98
CA ASP A 38 -13.33 9.43 8.75
C ASP A 38 -14.78 9.82 9.08
N CYS A 39 -15.72 8.90 8.93
CA CYS A 39 -17.16 9.19 9.07
C CYS A 39 -17.93 8.21 9.96
N ASP A 40 -17.24 7.24 10.57
CA ASP A 40 -17.79 6.20 11.46
C ASP A 40 -18.88 5.29 10.85
N GLU A 41 -19.17 5.44 9.55
CA GLU A 41 -20.17 4.65 8.83
C GLU A 41 -19.72 3.19 8.61
N GLU A 42 -20.67 2.25 8.57
CA GLU A 42 -20.36 0.84 8.33
C GLU A 42 -19.72 0.64 6.94
N ILE A 43 -18.57 -0.04 6.91
CA ILE A 43 -17.92 -0.42 5.66
C ILE A 43 -18.62 -1.66 5.08
N PRO A 44 -19.14 -1.60 3.83
CA PRO A 44 -19.83 -2.73 3.23
C PRO A 44 -18.97 -3.99 3.21
N ALA A 45 -19.57 -5.16 3.50
CA ALA A 45 -18.86 -6.44 3.55
C ALA A 45 -18.09 -6.76 2.24
N LYS A 46 -18.64 -6.35 1.08
CA LYS A 46 -17.98 -6.49 -0.24
C LYS A 46 -16.61 -5.80 -0.29
N ARG A 47 -16.45 -4.65 0.38
CA ARG A 47 -15.15 -3.99 0.52
C ARG A 47 -14.27 -4.67 1.54
N ARG A 48 -14.84 -5.07 2.69
CA ARG A 48 -14.07 -5.74 3.75
C ARG A 48 -13.38 -7.02 3.25
N ALA A 49 -13.99 -7.71 2.29
CA ALA A 49 -13.45 -8.88 1.61
C ALA A 49 -12.16 -8.61 0.80
N LEU A 50 -11.88 -7.37 0.41
CA LEU A 50 -10.64 -7.00 -0.30
C LEU A 50 -9.40 -7.01 0.61
N GLY A 51 -9.60 -6.97 1.93
CA GLY A 51 -8.52 -6.85 2.91
C GLY A 51 -7.96 -5.43 2.99
N GLY A 52 -7.56 -4.99 4.18
CA GLY A 52 -6.86 -3.72 4.33
C GLY A 52 -7.70 -2.44 4.16
N VAL A 53 -9.03 -2.54 4.12
CA VAL A 53 -9.90 -1.37 3.92
C VAL A 53 -10.11 -0.63 5.23
N THR A 54 -9.70 0.64 5.29
CA THR A 54 -9.85 1.51 6.47
C THR A 54 -10.92 2.60 6.30
N ARG A 55 -11.36 2.86 5.06
CA ARG A 55 -12.30 3.92 4.71
C ARG A 55 -13.47 3.40 3.86
N CYS A 56 -14.64 4.02 4.03
CA CYS A 56 -15.81 3.77 3.18
C CYS A 56 -15.59 4.32 1.75
N THR A 57 -16.46 3.93 0.82
CA THR A 57 -16.39 4.37 -0.60
C THR A 57 -16.29 5.87 -0.79
N PRO A 58 -17.19 6.70 -0.24
CA PRO A 58 -17.13 8.13 -0.47
C PRO A 58 -15.86 8.76 0.12
N CYS A 59 -15.44 8.36 1.33
CA CYS A 59 -14.23 8.87 1.97
C CYS A 59 -12.96 8.49 1.19
N GLN A 60 -12.87 7.26 0.70
CA GLN A 60 -11.74 6.83 -0.14
C GLN A 60 -11.66 7.65 -1.43
N THR A 61 -12.77 7.86 -2.13
CA THR A 61 -12.82 8.67 -3.35
C THR A 61 -12.39 10.12 -3.10
N LEU A 62 -12.80 10.70 -1.97
CA LEU A 62 -12.40 12.06 -1.58
C LEU A 62 -10.90 12.13 -1.25
N PHE A 63 -10.37 11.12 -0.56
CA PHE A 63 -8.95 11.03 -0.22
C PHE A 63 -8.07 10.92 -1.48
N GLU A 64 -8.45 10.06 -2.43
CA GLU A 64 -7.72 9.90 -3.70
C GLU A 64 -7.75 11.17 -4.55
N LYS A 65 -8.90 11.85 -4.61
CA LYS A 65 -9.03 13.16 -5.27
C LYS A 65 -8.13 14.23 -4.64
N ARG A 66 -7.91 14.18 -3.33
CA ARG A 66 -7.01 15.11 -2.62
C ARG A 66 -5.54 14.76 -2.81
N ALA A 67 -5.19 13.48 -2.87
CA ALA A 67 -3.81 13.01 -3.05
C ALA A 67 -3.26 13.24 -4.47
N THR A 68 -4.15 13.41 -5.46
CA THR A 68 -3.78 13.64 -6.86
C THR A 68 -3.55 15.14 -7.17
N ARG A 69 -3.61 16.03 -6.18
CA ARG A 69 -3.45 17.48 -6.34
C ARG A 69 -2.19 17.98 -5.65
#